data_AF-A0A3D5S1L7-F1
#
_entry.id   AF-A0A3D5S1L7-F1
#
_cell.length_a   1.000
_cell.length_b   1.000
_cell.length_c   1.000
_cell.angle_alpha   90.00
_cell.angle_beta   90.00
_cell.angle_gamma   90.00
#
_symmetry.space_group_name_H-M   'P 1'
#
loop_
_entity.id
_entity.type
_entity.pdbx_description
1 polymer ?
#
loop_
_entity_poly.entity_id
_entity_poly.type
_entity_poly.pdbx_seq_one_letter_code
_entity_poly.pdbx_strand_id
1 'polypeptide(L)'
;MQDEIDLIKKVGDDLGMSQDEVSACFEDPNLVEDLDNLSDDEKYEFIYNAVQLMKIDGRLYKEEIQFCARIASKIGYEEEVLIELMLKVYSDPDISADKDTLKTTIQKYLKH
;
A
#
# COMPACT_ATOMS: atom_id res chain seq x y z
N MET A 1 -4.44 -14.92 3.87
CA MET A 1 -3.96 -15.58 2.64
C MET A 1 -4.96 -15.53 1.47
N GLN A 2 -6.11 -16.22 1.47
CA GLN A 2 -7.03 -16.16 0.30
C GLN A 2 -7.58 -14.74 0.07
N ASP A 3 -7.97 -14.05 1.15
CA ASP A 3 -8.52 -12.69 1.08
C ASP A 3 -7.50 -11.66 0.54
N GLU A 4 -6.20 -11.87 0.77
CA GLU A 4 -5.13 -10.99 0.26
C GLU A 4 -4.94 -11.17 -1.25
N ILE A 5 -4.99 -12.42 -1.72
CA ILE A 5 -4.94 -12.74 -3.16
C ILE A 5 -6.15 -12.13 -3.87
N ASP A 6 -7.33 -12.21 -3.25
CA ASP A 6 -8.56 -11.64 -3.82
C ASP A 6 -8.47 -10.10 -3.91
N LEU A 7 -7.84 -9.44 -2.94
CA LEU A 7 -7.55 -8.00 -3.02
C LEU A 7 -6.58 -7.68 -4.17
N ILE A 8 -5.48 -8.40 -4.30
CA ILE A 8 -4.49 -8.17 -5.37
C ILE A 8 -5.13 -8.34 -6.76
N LYS A 9 -5.95 -9.39 -6.92
CA LYS A 9 -6.70 -9.63 -8.16
C LYS A 9 -7.69 -8.53 -8.49
N LYS A 10 -8.37 -7.99 -7.47
CA LYS A 10 -9.28 -6.86 -7.64
C LYS A 10 -8.54 -5.59 -8.07
N VAL A 11 -7.42 -5.29 -7.41
CA VAL A 11 -6.58 -4.14 -7.79
C VAL A 11 -6.06 -4.28 -9.22
N GLY A 12 -5.63 -5.47 -9.62
CA GLY A 12 -5.22 -5.74 -11.00
C GLY A 12 -6.35 -5.54 -12.01
N ASP A 13 -7.56 -6.01 -11.71
CA ASP A 13 -8.75 -5.81 -12.54
C ASP A 13 -9.10 -4.32 -12.69
N ASP A 14 -9.05 -3.55 -11.60
CA ASP A 14 -9.27 -2.10 -11.58
C ASP A 14 -8.22 -1.35 -12.45
N LEU A 15 -7.02 -1.90 -12.60
CA LEU A 15 -5.94 -1.42 -13.47
C LEU A 15 -6.03 -1.97 -14.91
N GLY A 16 -7.02 -2.81 -15.22
CA GLY A 16 -7.23 -3.40 -16.54
C GLY A 16 -6.35 -4.62 -16.85
N MET A 17 -5.72 -5.22 -15.84
CA MET A 17 -4.93 -6.45 -15.98
C MET A 17 -5.82 -7.68 -15.97
N SER A 18 -5.49 -8.66 -16.80
CA SER A 18 -6.11 -9.99 -16.75
C SER A 18 -5.64 -10.79 -15.54
N GLN A 19 -6.43 -11.77 -15.13
CA GLN A 19 -6.08 -12.66 -14.01
C GLN A 19 -4.78 -13.45 -14.26
N ASP A 20 -4.47 -13.75 -15.53
CA ASP A 20 -3.23 -14.44 -15.91
C ASP A 20 -2.02 -13.51 -15.77
N GLU A 21 -2.15 -12.24 -16.16
CA GLU A 21 -1.10 -11.22 -15.96
C GLU A 21 -0.84 -10.97 -14.47
N VAL A 22 -1.89 -10.83 -13.66
CA VAL A 22 -1.77 -10.71 -12.20
C VAL A 22 -1.12 -11.95 -11.60
N SER A 23 -1.44 -13.15 -12.11
CA SER A 23 -0.83 -14.40 -11.64
C SER A 23 0.66 -14.47 -11.97
N ALA A 24 1.05 -14.04 -13.17
CA ALA A 24 2.46 -13.99 -13.58
C ALA A 24 3.30 -13.05 -12.70
N CYS A 25 2.71 -11.96 -12.18
CA CYS A 25 3.38 -11.05 -11.25
C CYS A 25 3.82 -11.74 -9.94
N PHE A 26 3.11 -12.75 -9.45
CA PHE A 26 3.53 -13.50 -8.26
C PHE A 26 4.74 -14.40 -8.52
N GLU A 27 4.99 -14.76 -9.78
CA GLU A 27 6.11 -15.61 -10.18
C GLU A 27 7.37 -14.80 -10.53
N ASP A 28 7.26 -13.47 -10.66
CA ASP A 28 8.38 -12.59 -11.00
C ASP A 28 9.06 -11.99 -9.75
N PRO A 29 10.24 -12.48 -9.35
CA PRO A 29 10.97 -11.95 -8.20
C PRO A 29 11.56 -10.55 -8.44
N ASN A 30 11.55 -10.04 -9.68
CA ASN A 30 12.12 -8.74 -10.04
C ASN A 30 11.06 -7.64 -10.25
N LEU A 31 9.78 -7.92 -9.96
CA LEU A 31 8.66 -7.02 -10.24
C LEU A 31 8.76 -5.64 -9.54
N VAL A 32 9.67 -5.46 -8.58
CA VAL A 32 9.86 -4.21 -7.82
C VAL A 32 10.78 -3.21 -8.56
N GLU A 33 10.80 -3.24 -9.90
CA GLU A 33 11.56 -2.27 -10.68
C GLU A 33 10.67 -1.06 -11.01
N ASP A 34 11.21 0.14 -10.74
CA ASP A 34 10.66 1.46 -11.09
C ASP A 34 9.65 2.13 -10.14
N LEU A 35 9.91 2.05 -8.82
CA LEU A 35 9.21 2.86 -7.81
C LEU A 35 9.55 4.36 -7.86
N ASP A 36 10.62 4.75 -8.56
CA ASP A 36 11.14 6.13 -8.58
C ASP A 36 10.30 7.08 -9.45
N ASN A 37 9.51 6.55 -10.39
CA ASN A 37 8.77 7.33 -11.39
C ASN A 37 7.25 7.43 -11.15
N LEU A 38 6.79 7.13 -9.94
CA LEU A 38 5.36 7.21 -9.59
C LEU A 38 4.91 8.68 -9.45
N SER A 39 3.73 8.99 -9.98
CA SER A 39 3.00 10.23 -9.66
C SER A 39 2.54 10.24 -8.20
N ASP A 40 2.22 11.42 -7.68
CA ASP A 40 1.79 11.56 -6.28
C ASP A 40 0.51 10.75 -5.98
N ASP A 41 -0.38 10.62 -6.97
CA ASP A 41 -1.58 9.78 -6.84
C ASP A 41 -1.23 8.28 -6.81
N GLU A 42 -0.31 7.81 -7.65
CA GLU A 42 0.15 6.42 -7.65
C GLU A 42 0.90 6.06 -6.36
N LYS A 43 1.71 7.00 -5.86
CA LYS A 43 2.37 6.89 -4.56
C LYS A 43 1.39 6.68 -3.41
N TYR A 44 0.25 7.40 -3.46
CA TYR A 44 -0.83 7.22 -2.49
C TYR A 44 -1.52 5.87 -2.64
N GLU A 45 -1.90 5.49 -3.86
CA GLU A 45 -2.57 4.20 -4.12
C GLU A 45 -1.70 3.03 -3.65
N PHE A 46 -0.38 3.12 -3.83
CA PHE A 46 0.57 2.13 -3.32
C PHE A 46 0.47 1.96 -1.80
N ILE A 47 0.58 3.07 -1.05
CA ILE A 47 0.47 3.04 0.43
C ILE A 47 -0.89 2.54 0.87
N TYR A 48 -1.96 3.02 0.23
CA TYR A 48 -3.32 2.61 0.56
C TYR A 48 -3.49 1.10 0.40
N ASN A 49 -3.09 0.53 -0.73
CA ASN A 49 -3.20 -0.90 -1.00
C ASN A 49 -2.33 -1.73 -0.05
N ALA A 50 -1.11 -1.28 0.29
CA ALA A 50 -0.27 -1.93 1.28
C ALA A 50 -0.94 -1.99 2.66
N VAL A 51 -1.58 -0.90 3.09
CA VAL A 51 -2.32 -0.84 4.36
C VAL A 51 -3.56 -1.74 4.35
N GLN A 52 -4.29 -1.81 3.24
CA GLN A 52 -5.43 -2.73 3.10
C GLN A 52 -5.00 -4.20 3.19
N LEU A 53 -3.86 -4.57 2.59
CA LEU A 53 -3.30 -5.92 2.71
C LEU A 53 -2.99 -6.28 4.18
N MET A 54 -2.31 -5.39 4.91
CA MET A 54 -2.01 -5.60 6.34
C MET A 54 -3.28 -5.68 7.21
N LYS A 55 -4.36 -4.98 6.83
CA LYS A 55 -5.64 -5.04 7.55
C LYS A 55 -6.31 -6.41 7.39
N ILE A 56 -6.26 -7.00 6.20
CA ILE A 56 -6.83 -8.32 5.91
C ILE A 56 -6.18 -9.40 6.78
N ASP A 57 -4.86 -9.32 6.98
CA ASP A 57 -4.14 -10.33 7.76
C ASP A 57 -4.42 -10.23 9.28
N GLY A 58 -5.06 -9.15 9.73
CA GLY A 58 -5.57 -8.97 11.10
C GLY A 58 -4.49 -8.87 12.18
N ARG A 59 -3.21 -9.00 11.81
CA ARG A 59 -2.05 -8.94 12.70
C ARG A 59 -1.03 -7.99 12.09
N LEU A 60 -0.81 -6.87 12.77
CA LEU A 60 0.23 -5.92 12.38
C LEU A 60 1.59 -6.43 12.86
N TYR A 61 2.35 -7.11 12.01
CA TYR A 61 3.72 -7.49 12.38
C TYR A 61 4.66 -6.30 12.22
N LYS A 62 5.55 -6.10 13.19
CA LYS A 62 6.49 -4.96 13.18
C LYS A 62 7.33 -4.94 11.90
N GLU A 63 7.68 -6.11 11.41
CA GLU A 63 8.46 -6.34 10.20
C GLU A 63 7.74 -5.83 8.94
N GLU A 64 6.41 -5.98 8.87
CA GLU A 64 5.59 -5.52 7.73
C GLU A 64 5.43 -4.01 7.72
N ILE A 65 5.21 -3.41 8.90
CA ILE A 65 5.17 -1.95 9.04
C ILE A 65 6.53 -1.36 8.60
N GLN A 66 7.64 -1.95 9.07
CA GLN A 66 8.98 -1.52 8.68
C GLN A 66 9.27 -1.76 7.19
N PHE A 67 8.73 -2.82 6.60
CA PHE A 67 8.84 -3.05 5.17
C PHE A 67 8.08 -1.97 4.38
N CYS A 68 6.81 -1.74 4.68
CA CYS A 68 5.98 -0.74 4.00
C CYS A 68 6.54 0.67 4.16
N ALA A 69 7.03 1.02 5.35
CA ALA A 69 7.63 2.33 5.61
C ALA A 69 8.92 2.55 4.80
N ARG A 70 9.78 1.52 4.67
CA ARG A 70 10.97 1.58 3.81
C ARG A 70 10.63 1.73 2.34
N ILE A 71 9.60 1.03 1.85
CA ILE A 71 9.15 1.20 0.46
C ILE A 71 8.55 2.59 0.24
N ALA A 72 7.72 3.07 1.17
CA ALA A 72 7.17 4.42 1.13
C ALA A 72 8.26 5.51 1.14
N SER A 73 9.37 5.27 1.85
CA SER A 73 10.52 6.15 1.85
C SER A 73 11.20 6.25 0.48
N LYS A 74 11.31 5.13 -0.24
CA LYS A 74 11.85 5.13 -1.62
C LYS A 74 11.02 5.99 -2.57
N ILE A 75 9.71 6.07 -2.36
CA ILE A 75 8.80 6.84 -3.22
C ILE A 75 8.56 8.28 -2.71
N GLY A 76 9.31 8.74 -1.69
CA GLY A 76 9.35 10.15 -1.27
C GLY A 76 8.60 10.50 0.01
N TYR A 77 8.14 9.53 0.80
CA TYR A 77 7.54 9.80 2.11
C TYR A 77 8.54 9.70 3.27
N GLU A 78 8.21 10.31 4.41
CA GLU A 78 8.93 10.10 5.66
C GLU A 78 8.58 8.73 6.29
N GLU A 79 9.60 7.91 6.57
CA GLU A 79 9.43 6.57 7.16
C GLU A 79 8.70 6.62 8.51
N GLU A 80 9.12 7.53 9.40
CA GLU A 80 8.56 7.71 10.74
C GLU A 80 7.06 8.04 10.70
N VAL A 81 6.69 8.93 9.77
CA VAL A 81 5.31 9.36 9.59
C VAL A 81 4.44 8.22 9.08
N LEU A 82 4.96 7.40 8.16
CA LEU A 82 4.22 6.26 7.66
C LEU A 82 3.94 5.23 8.75
N ILE A 83 4.93 4.99 9.62
CA ILE A 83 4.76 4.11 10.78
C ILE A 83 3.62 4.62 11.68
N GLU A 84 3.62 5.91 12.03
CA GLU A 84 2.55 6.49 12.85
C GLU A 84 1.17 6.41 12.17
N LEU A 85 1.11 6.69 10.87
CA LEU A 85 -0.13 6.58 10.10
C LEU A 85 -0.67 5.15 10.10
N MET A 86 0.17 4.16 9.81
CA MET A 86 -0.23 2.75 9.78
C MET A 86 -0.77 2.29 11.15
N LEU A 87 -0.10 2.70 12.23
CA LEU A 87 -0.58 2.44 13.59
C LEU A 87 -1.94 3.08 13.86
N LYS A 88 -2.15 4.31 13.38
CA LYS A 88 -3.42 5.03 13.54
C LYS A 88 -4.56 4.40 12.74
N VAL A 89 -4.30 4.03 11.48
CA VAL A 89 -5.27 3.36 10.60
C VAL A 89 -5.65 1.99 11.15
N TYR A 90 -4.71 1.27 11.76
CA TYR A 90 -5.01 -0.01 12.40
C TYR A 90 -5.81 0.16 13.70
N SER A 91 -5.50 1.20 14.48
CA SER A 91 -6.17 1.47 15.76
C SER A 91 -7.58 2.03 15.60
N ASP A 92 -7.88 2.61 14.44
CA ASP A 92 -9.17 3.25 14.13
C ASP A 92 -9.73 2.71 12.79
N PRO A 93 -10.65 1.72 12.85
CA PRO A 93 -11.22 1.08 11.67
C PRO A 93 -11.97 2.03 10.73
N ASP A 94 -12.48 3.16 11.23
CA ASP A 94 -13.27 4.12 10.46
C ASP A 94 -12.38 5.02 9.59
N ILE A 95 -11.15 5.33 10.05
CA ILE A 95 -10.17 6.12 9.27
C ILE A 95 -9.77 5.39 7.98
N SER A 96 -9.70 4.05 8.03
CA SER A 96 -9.32 3.25 6.86
C SER A 96 -10.45 3.07 5.84
N ALA A 97 -11.70 3.39 6.19
CA ALA A 97 -12.86 3.16 5.34
C ALA A 97 -13.13 4.34 4.38
N ASP A 98 -12.63 5.52 4.72
CA ASP A 98 -12.75 6.73 3.90
C ASP A 98 -11.45 7.00 3.13
N LYS A 99 -11.44 6.54 1.87
CA LYS A 99 -10.30 6.67 0.94
C LYS A 99 -9.89 8.13 0.72
N ASP A 100 -10.84 9.07 0.66
CA ASP A 100 -10.54 10.48 0.37
C ASP A 100 -9.94 11.20 1.59
N THR A 101 -10.46 10.91 2.78
CA THR A 101 -9.92 11.42 4.04
C THR A 101 -8.51 10.86 4.29
N LEU A 102 -8.30 9.58 4.01
CA LEU A 102 -7.00 8.94 4.14
C LEU A 102 -5.98 9.50 3.13
N LYS A 103 -6.39 9.73 1.87
CA LYS A 103 -5.58 10.42 0.85
C LYS A 103 -5.13 11.80 1.30
N THR A 104 -6.05 12.62 1.75
CA THR A 104 -5.76 13.98 2.25
C THR A 104 -4.80 13.95 3.44
N THR A 105 -4.86 12.90 4.26
CA THR A 105 -3.97 12.74 5.41
C THR A 105 -2.57 12.32 4.96
N ILE A 106 -2.43 11.30 4.12
CA ILE A 106 -1.14 10.79 3.62
C ILE A 106 -0.38 11.84 2.82
N GLN A 107 -1.06 12.53 1.90
CA GLN A 107 -0.44 13.48 0.98
C GLN A 107 0.23 14.67 1.68
N LYS A 108 -0.21 15.04 2.89
CA LYS A 108 0.44 16.07 3.72
C LYS A 108 1.87 15.74 4.11
N TYR A 109 2.25 14.48 4.00
CA TYR A 109 3.53 13.95 4.42
C TYR A 109 4.45 13.57 3.27
N LEU A 110 4.02 13.81 2.03
CA LEU A 110 4.88 13.66 0.87
C LEU A 110 5.92 14.79 0.90
N LYS A 111 7.20 14.44 0.83
CA LYS A 111 8.26 15.45 0.80
C LYS A 111 8.29 16.10 -0.58
N HIS A 112 8.32 17.43 -0.59
CA HIS A 112 8.63 18.23 -1.78
C HIS A 112 10.14 18.46 -1.91
#